data_AF-A0A530QXP8-F1
#
_entry.id   AF-A0A530QXP8-F1
#
_cell.length_a   1.000
_cell.length_b   1.000
_cell.length_c   1.000
_cell.angle_alpha   90.00
_cell.angle_beta   90.00
_cell.angle_gamma   90.00
#
_symmetry.space_group_name_H-M   'P 1'
#
loop_
_entity.id
_entity.type
_entity.pdbx_description
1 polymer ?
#
loop_
_entity_poly.entity_id
_entity_poly.type
_entity_poly.pdbx_seq_one_letter_code
_entity_poly.pdbx_strand_id
1 'polypeptide(L)'
;VGGASVMVLASLAFESRTVVVNGELIFAMAWLVLVLSIGAIFLLMVMIRDGEMSKVASLFYLVPAVTAVIAWVLFGEQLNLVQIVGMAIATLGVGLATAQPTKA
;
A
#
# COMPACT_ATOMS: atom_id res chain seq x y z
N VAL A 1 -4.19 -0.79 20.03
CA VAL A 1 -4.15 -1.67 21.21
C VAL A 1 -5.09 -2.88 21.03
N GLY A 2 -6.38 -2.70 20.74
CA GLY A 2 -7.32 -3.83 20.57
C GLY A 2 -6.97 -4.82 19.45
N GLY A 3 -6.54 -4.35 18.27
CA GLY A 3 -6.13 -5.26 17.18
C GLY A 3 -4.88 -6.09 17.50
N ALA A 4 -3.94 -5.53 18.26
CA ALA A 4 -2.72 -6.23 18.64
C ALA A 4 -3.01 -7.35 19.65
N SER A 5 -3.87 -7.11 20.65
CA SER A 5 -4.25 -8.15 21.61
C SER A 5 -5.06 -9.28 20.97
N VAL A 6 -5.95 -8.97 20.03
CA VAL A 6 -6.68 -10.00 19.26
C VAL A 6 -5.72 -10.85 18.42
N MET A 7 -4.77 -10.22 17.72
CA MET A 7 -3.79 -10.95 16.90
C MET A 7 -2.83 -11.80 17.74
N VAL A 8 -2.40 -11.32 18.91
CA VAL A 8 -1.56 -12.11 19.83
C VAL A 8 -2.31 -13.33 20.32
N LEU A 9 -3.56 -13.19 20.78
CA LEU A 9 -4.37 -14.32 21.23
C LEU A 9 -4.62 -15.33 20.10
N ALA A 10 -4.89 -14.87 18.88
CA ALA A 10 -5.06 -15.72 17.72
C ALA A 10 -3.76 -16.46 17.33
N SER A 11 -2.61 -15.78 17.31
CA SER A 11 -1.31 -16.40 17.02
C SER A 11 -0.95 -17.46 18.07
N LEU A 12 -1.18 -17.18 19.36
CA LEU A 12 -0.95 -18.17 20.43
C LEU A 12 -1.83 -19.42 20.28
N ALA A 13 -3.05 -19.26 19.74
CA ALA A 13 -4.03 -20.34 19.60
C ALA A 13 -3.88 -21.16 18.31
N PHE A 14 -3.46 -20.55 17.19
CA PHE A 14 -3.50 -21.17 15.86
C PHE A 14 -2.15 -21.35 15.18
N GLU A 15 -1.08 -20.70 15.64
CA GLU A 15 0.18 -20.65 14.91
C GLU A 15 1.25 -21.54 15.56
N SER A 16 1.97 -22.32 14.74
CA SER A 16 3.08 -23.19 15.16
C SER A 16 4.39 -22.44 15.43
N ARG A 17 4.46 -21.13 15.12
CA ARG A 17 5.61 -20.23 15.27
C ARG A 17 6.89 -20.70 14.56
N THR A 18 6.74 -21.59 13.59
CA THR A 18 7.85 -22.08 12.77
C THR A 18 8.08 -21.14 11.60
N VAL A 19 9.11 -20.30 11.68
CA VAL A 19 9.52 -19.44 10.57
C VAL A 19 10.60 -20.14 9.76
N VAL A 20 10.30 -20.44 8.49
CA VAL A 20 11.30 -20.98 7.56
C VAL A 20 12.03 -19.81 6.91
N VAL A 21 13.29 -19.63 7.30
CA VAL A 21 14.13 -18.59 6.70
C VAL A 21 14.63 -19.09 5.35
N ASN A 22 14.23 -18.42 4.28
CA ASN A 22 14.69 -18.68 2.92
C ASN A 22 15.13 -17.36 2.25
N GLY A 23 15.75 -17.47 1.07
CA GLY A 23 16.25 -16.30 0.34
C GLY A 23 15.14 -15.30 -0.03
N GLU A 24 13.94 -15.78 -0.35
CA GLU A 24 12.78 -14.96 -0.69
C GLU A 24 12.30 -14.14 0.50
N LEU A 25 12.24 -14.73 1.70
CA LEU A 25 11.88 -14.04 2.94
C LEU A 25 12.88 -12.94 3.25
N ILE A 26 14.18 -13.24 3.17
CA ILE A 26 15.25 -12.26 3.41
C ILE A 26 15.15 -11.12 2.40
N PHE A 27 14.95 -11.44 1.12
CA PHE A 27 14.79 -10.45 0.06
C PHE A 27 13.56 -9.57 0.29
N ALA A 28 12.40 -10.17 0.58
CA ALA A 28 11.17 -9.44 0.88
C ALA A 28 11.37 -8.50 2.08
N MET A 29 11.95 -8.98 3.19
CA MET A 29 12.25 -8.16 4.36
C MET A 29 13.20 -7.01 4.03
N ALA A 30 14.29 -7.28 3.31
CA ALA A 30 15.25 -6.27 2.89
C ALA A 30 14.59 -5.20 2.01
N TRP A 31 13.73 -5.62 1.07
CA TRP A 31 12.99 -4.71 0.19
C TRP A 31 12.03 -3.81 0.98
N LEU A 32 11.24 -4.38 1.90
CA LEU A 32 10.29 -3.65 2.73
C LEU A 32 11.02 -2.61 3.62
N VAL A 33 12.17 -2.96 4.18
CA VAL A 33 12.94 -2.08 5.06
C VAL A 33 13.70 -1.01 4.25
N LEU A 34 14.51 -1.42 3.27
CA LEU A 34 15.39 -0.49 2.57
C LEU A 34 14.65 0.37 1.55
N VAL A 35 13.80 -0.22 0.72
CA VAL A 35 13.17 0.50 -0.40
C VAL A 35 11.87 1.15 0.06
N LEU A 36 10.92 0.35 0.58
CA LEU A 36 9.59 0.88 0.92
C LEU A 36 9.57 1.75 2.17
N SER A 37 10.49 1.54 3.13
CA SER A 37 10.53 2.37 4.34
C SER A 37 11.58 3.47 4.21
N ILE A 38 12.86 3.11 4.16
CA ILE A 38 13.94 4.11 4.13
C ILE A 38 13.88 4.92 2.83
N GLY A 39 13.85 4.27 1.68
CA GLY A 39 13.81 4.92 0.36
C GLY A 39 12.59 5.81 0.17
N ALA A 40 11.39 5.31 0.49
CA ALA A 40 10.16 6.09 0.33
C ALA A 40 10.12 7.32 1.25
N ILE A 41 10.54 7.20 2.52
CA ILE A 41 10.59 8.34 3.45
C ILE A 41 11.64 9.36 3.00
N PHE A 42 12.80 8.92 2.52
CA PHE A 42 13.80 9.83 1.98
C PHE A 42 13.26 10.61 0.77
N LEU A 43 12.59 9.94 -0.17
CA LEU A 43 11.94 10.60 -1.28
C LEU A 43 10.89 11.60 -0.79
N LEU A 44 10.06 11.23 0.19
CA LEU A 44 9.08 12.14 0.78
C LEU A 44 9.74 13.39 1.36
N MET A 45 10.82 13.23 2.11
CA MET A 45 11.59 14.34 2.68
C MET A 45 12.20 15.24 1.59
N VAL A 46 12.68 14.66 0.48
CA VAL A 46 13.17 15.43 -0.68
C VAL A 46 12.04 16.23 -1.32
N MET A 47 10.88 15.61 -1.56
CA MET A 47 9.73 16.29 -2.16
C MET A 47 9.14 17.39 -1.26
N ILE A 48 9.22 17.22 0.06
CA ILE A 48 8.90 18.27 1.03
C ILE A 48 9.87 19.45 0.88
N ARG A 49 11.17 19.19 0.71
CA ARG A 49 12.17 20.25 0.47
C ARG A 49 11.93 21.01 -0.82
N ASP A 50 11.49 20.32 -1.86
CA ASP A 50 11.26 20.92 -3.19
C ASP A 50 9.88 21.62 -3.32
N GLY A 51 9.05 21.58 -2.27
CA GLY A 51 7.73 22.24 -2.26
C GLY A 51 6.61 21.48 -3.01
N GLU A 52 6.90 20.31 -3.56
CA GLU A 52 5.97 19.48 -4.37
C GLU A 52 5.10 18.52 -3.53
N MET A 53 5.08 18.67 -2.20
CA MET A 53 4.42 17.74 -1.27
C MET A 53 2.95 17.46 -1.63
N SER A 54 2.19 18.49 -2.01
CA SER A 54 0.76 18.34 -2.32
C SER A 54 0.48 17.45 -3.53
N LYS A 55 1.38 17.42 -4.52
CA LYS A 55 1.21 16.65 -5.76
C LYS A 55 1.61 15.19 -5.59
N VAL A 56 2.45 14.89 -4.61
CA VAL A 56 2.90 13.51 -4.35
C VAL A 56 2.04 12.86 -3.26
N ALA A 57 1.54 13.63 -2.30
CA ALA A 57 0.54 13.18 -1.35
C ALA A 57 -0.71 12.61 -2.04
N SER A 58 -1.13 13.20 -3.16
CA SER A 58 -2.25 12.70 -3.96
C SER A 58 -2.00 11.34 -4.60
N LEU A 59 -0.74 11.02 -4.96
CA LEU A 59 -0.38 9.72 -5.53
C LEU A 59 -0.56 8.58 -4.51
N PHE A 60 -0.36 8.83 -3.22
CA PHE A 60 -0.58 7.82 -2.17
C PHE A 60 -2.03 7.35 -2.11
N TYR A 61 -2.98 8.21 -2.49
CA TYR A 61 -4.39 7.81 -2.55
C TYR A 61 -4.69 6.84 -3.70
N LEU A 62 -3.89 6.82 -4.77
CA LEU A 62 -4.05 5.87 -5.88
C LEU A 62 -3.43 4.48 -5.59
N VAL A 63 -2.66 4.34 -4.49
CA VAL A 63 -1.99 3.09 -4.12
C VAL A 63 -2.94 1.88 -4.10
N PRO A 64 -4.15 1.93 -3.51
CA PRO A 64 -5.05 0.77 -3.48
C PRO A 64 -5.41 0.25 -4.88
N ALA A 65 -5.72 1.16 -5.80
CA ALA A 65 -6.10 0.81 -7.17
C ALA A 65 -4.91 0.26 -7.96
N VAL A 66 -3.75 0.91 -7.87
CA VAL A 66 -2.52 0.43 -8.52
C VAL A 66 -2.13 -0.94 -7.99
N THR A 67 -2.23 -1.16 -6.67
CA THR A 67 -1.91 -2.45 -6.04
C THR A 67 -2.84 -3.56 -6.53
N ALA A 68 -4.14 -3.29 -6.65
CA ALA A 68 -5.11 -4.26 -7.18
C ALA A 68 -4.81 -4.64 -8.64
N VAL A 69 -4.44 -3.66 -9.48
CA VAL A 69 -4.04 -3.91 -10.87
C VAL A 69 -2.76 -4.75 -10.93
N ILE A 70 -1.75 -4.42 -10.12
CA ILE A 70 -0.52 -5.20 -10.02
C ILE A 70 -0.83 -6.64 -9.60
N ALA A 71 -1.73 -6.83 -8.63
CA ALA A 71 -2.09 -8.16 -8.14
C ALA A 71 -2.81 -9.01 -9.21
N TRP A 72 -3.73 -8.39 -9.96
CA TRP A 72 -4.37 -9.03 -11.10
C TRP A 72 -3.36 -9.50 -12.15
N VAL A 73 -2.38 -8.66 -12.50
CA VAL A 73 -1.38 -8.96 -13.54
C VAL A 73 -0.35 -9.98 -13.06
N LEU A 74 0.23 -9.81 -11.88
CA LEU A 74 1.34 -10.63 -11.39
C LEU A 74 0.91 -11.93 -10.73
N PHE A 75 -0.22 -11.92 -10.01
CA PHE A 75 -0.70 -13.08 -9.25
C PHE A 75 -1.92 -13.75 -9.89
N GLY A 76 -2.44 -13.20 -11.01
CA GLY A 76 -3.58 -13.77 -11.73
C GLY A 76 -4.89 -13.72 -10.93
N GLU A 77 -5.00 -12.80 -9.98
CA GLU A 77 -6.12 -12.73 -9.05
C GLU A 77 -7.43 -12.39 -9.78
N GLN A 78 -8.43 -13.26 -9.75
CA GLN A 78 -9.67 -13.03 -10.51
C GLN A 78 -10.47 -11.87 -9.94
N LEU A 79 -10.45 -10.75 -10.66
CA LEU A 79 -11.21 -9.57 -10.32
C LEU A 79 -12.70 -9.82 -10.57
N ASN A 80 -13.47 -9.97 -9.50
CA ASN A 80 -14.93 -10.04 -9.58
C ASN A 80 -15.50 -8.65 -9.95
N LEU A 81 -16.66 -8.62 -10.60
CA LEU A 81 -17.38 -7.41 -10.96
C LEU A 81 -17.53 -6.44 -9.77
N VAL A 82 -17.76 -6.96 -8.55
CA VAL A 82 -17.83 -6.15 -7.33
C VAL A 82 -16.51 -5.45 -7.00
N GLN A 83 -15.37 -6.15 -7.16
CA GLN A 83 -14.04 -5.56 -6.95
C GLN A 83 -13.73 -4.51 -8.01
N ILE A 84 -14.11 -4.76 -9.27
CA ILE A 84 -13.93 -3.80 -10.37
C ILE A 84 -14.73 -2.52 -10.09
N VAL A 85 -16.00 -2.65 -9.70
CA VAL A 85 -16.85 -1.50 -9.37
C VAL A 85 -16.33 -0.77 -8.13
N GLY A 86 -15.93 -1.50 -7.08
CA GLY A 86 -15.33 -0.92 -5.88
C GLY A 86 -14.04 -0.16 -6.19
N MET A 87 -13.17 -0.72 -7.03
CA MET A 87 -11.95 -0.09 -7.51
C MET A 87 -12.24 1.16 -8.33
N ALA A 88 -13.24 1.12 -9.23
CA ALA A 88 -13.66 2.30 -9.99
C ALA A 88 -14.15 3.41 -9.06
N ILE A 89 -15.03 3.10 -8.09
CA ILE A 89 -15.53 4.07 -7.11
C ILE A 89 -14.40 4.66 -6.28
N ALA A 90 -13.49 3.83 -5.77
CA ALA A 90 -12.36 4.29 -4.98
C ALA A 90 -11.42 5.20 -5.78
N THR A 91 -11.05 4.78 -7.00
CA THR A 91 -10.16 5.56 -7.89
C THR A 91 -10.79 6.89 -8.28
N LEU A 92 -12.10 6.91 -8.58
CA LEU A 92 -12.84 8.13 -8.88
C LEU A 92 -12.93 9.05 -7.66
N GLY A 93 -13.25 8.51 -6.48
CA GLY A 93 -13.29 9.29 -5.24
C GLY A 93 -11.95 9.95 -4.91
N VAL A 94 -10.85 9.21 -5.13
CA VAL A 94 -9.49 9.74 -5.00
C VAL A 94 -9.20 10.81 -6.04
N GLY A 95 -9.55 10.58 -7.31
CA GLY A 95 -9.40 11.57 -8.38
C GLY A 95 -10.14 12.87 -8.08
N LEU A 96 -11.36 12.78 -7.56
CA LEU A 96 -12.15 13.94 -7.14
C LEU A 96 -11.56 14.66 -5.92
N ALA A 97 -11.06 13.93 -4.93
CA ALA A 97 -10.45 14.49 -3.73
C ALA A 97 -9.09 15.17 -4.01
N THR A 98 -8.41 14.75 -5.08
CA THR A 98 -7.08 15.24 -5.46
C THR A 98 -7.11 16.24 -6.62
N ALA A 99 -8.23 16.35 -7.34
CA ALA A 99 -8.47 17.42 -8.29
C ALA A 99 -8.45 18.76 -7.55
N GLN A 100 -7.34 19.50 -7.68
CA GLN A 100 -7.27 20.86 -7.16
C GLN A 100 -8.37 21.69 -7.83
N PRO A 101 -9.12 22.53 -7.07
CA PRO A 101 -9.96 23.52 -7.70
C PRO A 101 -9.02 24.46 -8.45
N THR A 102 -9.06 24.41 -9.79
CA THR A 102 -8.51 25.48 -10.62
C THR A 102 -9.14 26.76 -10.14
N LYS A 103 -8.40 27.55 -9.35
CA LYS A 103 -8.79 28.91 -9.01
C LYS A 103 -8.86 29.68 -10.32
N ALA A 104 -10.10 29.95 -10.75
CA ALA A 104 -10.40 30.95 -11.76
C ALA A 104 -10.04 32.35 -11.23
#